data_AF-B4H7D9-F1
#
_entry.id   AF-B4H7D9-F1
#
_cell.length_a   1.000
_cell.length_b   1.000
_cell.length_c   1.000
_cell.angle_alpha   90.00
_cell.angle_beta   90.00
_cell.angle_gamma   90.00
#
_symmetry.space_group_name_H-M   'P 1'
#
loop_
_entity.id
_entity.type
_entity.pdbx_description
1 polymer ?
#
loop_
_entity_poly.entity_id
_entity_poly.type
_entity_poly.pdbx_seq_one_letter_code
_entity_poly.pdbx_strand_id
1 'polypeptide(L)'
;MSDPQQRFGVCALIGVSGVLCGAFVQHEVSIIHLFEAIKRDPYLYYYRHRLYPFLSTFSTDHEGRLLNRSVGLKDKLCQMLIPRLHKVLMPKPKNDGEPSVANMLDLIKYGLPSAENLVVHKDYIMSQEQDMKSARWIIEHFRAGDGNANGWPNDFLRYKNVFLLGDDSAEMGRAFKRQIWHDLEQYVTLKTQECGSVYSYTGPIYMPMGNGCTWWVEYRKLDSTVTPIPTHYFKVLIFESKVQAQSTIEAYIIKNTGNGGGSFRDRRHRIKDIERYTGLSFSKDLQPKVLYDNGKIEIDLACRQNIQ
;
A
#
# COMPACT_ATOMS: atom_id res chain seq x y z
N MET A 1 -44.70 -42.87 22.96
CA MET A 1 -44.06 -43.25 21.67
C MET A 1 -44.05 -41.99 20.82
N SER A 2 -42.88 -41.45 20.47
CA SER A 2 -42.80 -40.24 19.65
C SER A 2 -43.34 -40.52 18.25
N ASP A 3 -44.19 -39.63 17.76
CA ASP A 3 -44.87 -39.73 16.46
C ASP A 3 -43.82 -39.90 15.34
N PRO A 4 -43.93 -40.89 14.44
CA PRO A 4 -43.01 -41.06 13.32
C PRO A 4 -42.84 -39.77 12.49
N GLN A 5 -43.88 -38.94 12.36
CA GLN A 5 -43.76 -37.63 11.68
C GLN A 5 -42.80 -36.68 12.39
N GLN A 6 -42.78 -36.70 13.73
CA GLN A 6 -41.86 -35.88 14.54
C GLN A 6 -40.39 -36.31 14.35
N ARG A 7 -40.14 -37.62 14.14
CA ARG A 7 -38.78 -38.15 13.90
C ARG A 7 -38.24 -37.73 12.54
N PHE A 8 -39.06 -37.80 11.49
CA PHE A 8 -38.69 -37.30 10.16
C PHE A 8 -38.42 -35.78 10.19
N GLY A 9 -39.23 -35.01 10.91
CA GLY A 9 -39.01 -33.58 11.11
C GLY A 9 -37.67 -33.26 11.78
N VAL A 10 -37.29 -33.98 12.83
CA VAL A 10 -36.00 -33.80 13.52
C VAL A 10 -34.82 -34.17 12.61
N CYS A 11 -34.89 -35.29 11.89
CA CYS A 11 -33.83 -35.68 10.95
C CYS A 11 -33.67 -34.66 9.80
N ALA A 12 -34.76 -34.12 9.27
CA ALA A 12 -34.73 -33.08 8.24
C ALA A 12 -34.11 -31.78 8.75
N LEU A 13 -34.46 -31.34 9.96
CA LEU A 13 -33.86 -30.18 10.61
C LEU A 13 -32.35 -30.36 10.81
N ILE A 14 -31.92 -31.53 11.29
CA ILE A 14 -30.49 -31.84 11.47
C ILE A 14 -29.77 -31.83 10.11
N GLY A 15 -30.34 -32.45 9.08
CA GLY A 15 -29.78 -32.47 7.73
C GLY A 15 -29.59 -31.07 7.14
N VAL A 16 -30.61 -30.23 7.20
CA VAL A 16 -30.54 -28.83 6.71
C VAL A 16 -29.53 -28.03 7.53
N SER A 17 -29.53 -28.18 8.86
CA SER A 17 -28.57 -27.48 9.72
C SER A 17 -27.11 -27.89 9.43
N GLY A 18 -26.86 -29.17 9.14
CA GLY A 18 -25.56 -29.68 8.73
C GLY A 18 -25.09 -29.10 7.39
N VAL A 19 -25.97 -29.02 6.40
CA VAL A 19 -25.65 -28.42 5.09
C VAL A 19 -25.34 -26.92 5.24
N LEU A 20 -26.15 -26.19 6.01
CA LEU A 20 -25.91 -24.76 6.27
C LEU A 20 -24.61 -24.52 7.04
N CYS A 21 -24.31 -25.34 8.04
CA CYS A 21 -23.06 -25.30 8.79
C CYS A 21 -21.85 -25.60 7.88
N GLY A 22 -21.95 -26.63 7.04
CA GLY A 22 -20.92 -26.97 6.06
C GLY A 22 -20.67 -25.85 5.06
N ALA A 23 -21.73 -25.25 4.52
CA ALA A 23 -21.64 -24.10 3.60
C ALA A 23 -20.98 -22.88 4.28
N PHE A 24 -21.30 -22.63 5.55
CA PHE A 24 -20.69 -21.55 6.34
C PHE A 24 -19.19 -21.80 6.59
N VAL A 25 -18.80 -23.02 6.97
CA VAL A 25 -17.39 -23.38 7.15
C VAL A 25 -16.62 -23.27 5.83
N GLN A 26 -17.20 -23.74 4.73
CA GLN A 26 -16.58 -23.65 3.40
C GLN A 26 -16.37 -22.19 2.99
N HIS A 27 -17.37 -21.32 3.20
CA HIS A 27 -17.26 -19.89 2.98
C HIS A 27 -16.11 -19.25 3.79
N GLU A 28 -16.02 -19.57 5.07
CA GLU A 28 -14.98 -19.01 5.92
C GLU A 28 -13.57 -19.51 5.55
N VAL A 29 -13.43 -20.78 5.17
CA VAL A 29 -12.17 -21.32 4.67
C VAL A 29 -11.76 -20.66 3.36
N SER A 30 -12.69 -20.41 2.42
CA SER A 30 -12.36 -19.74 1.16
C SER A 30 -11.91 -18.30 1.37
N ILE A 31 -12.51 -17.56 2.31
CA ILE A 31 -12.09 -16.20 2.64
C ILE A 31 -10.70 -16.19 3.31
N ILE A 32 -10.42 -17.12 4.22
CA ILE A 32 -9.08 -17.24 4.83
C ILE A 32 -8.02 -17.55 3.78
N HIS A 33 -8.30 -18.46 2.84
CA HIS A 33 -7.37 -18.76 1.74
C HIS A 33 -7.14 -17.56 0.84
N LEU A 34 -8.20 -16.80 0.53
CA LEU A 34 -8.07 -15.54 -0.22
C LEU A 34 -7.18 -14.55 0.54
N PHE A 35 -7.36 -14.39 1.85
CA PHE A 35 -6.53 -13.48 2.65
C PHE A 35 -5.06 -13.91 2.69
N GLU A 36 -4.79 -15.21 2.84
CA GLU A 36 -3.42 -15.74 2.77
C GLU A 36 -2.80 -15.58 1.38
N ALA A 37 -3.60 -15.71 0.32
CA ALA A 37 -3.16 -15.47 -1.04
C ALA A 37 -2.86 -13.96 -1.28
N ILE A 38 -3.70 -13.06 -0.78
CA ILE A 38 -3.50 -11.61 -0.84
C ILE A 38 -2.21 -11.19 -0.11
N LYS A 39 -1.88 -11.83 1.02
CA LYS A 39 -0.62 -11.57 1.75
C LYS A 39 0.62 -11.98 0.97
N ARG A 40 0.48 -12.82 -0.06
CA ARG A 40 1.57 -13.32 -0.91
C ARG A 40 1.63 -12.63 -2.27
N ASP A 41 0.48 -12.23 -2.81
CA ASP A 41 0.36 -11.65 -4.14
C ASP A 41 -0.33 -10.26 -4.11
N PRO A 42 0.37 -9.17 -4.46
CA PRO A 42 -0.18 -7.83 -4.44
C PRO A 42 -1.25 -7.60 -5.52
N TYR A 43 -1.27 -8.38 -6.61
CA TYR A 43 -2.31 -8.25 -7.64
C TYR A 43 -3.67 -8.71 -7.11
N LEU A 44 -3.70 -9.73 -6.26
CA LEU A 44 -4.93 -10.17 -5.60
C LEU A 44 -5.49 -9.08 -4.69
N TYR A 45 -4.64 -8.28 -4.05
CA TYR A 45 -5.10 -7.12 -3.28
C TYR A 45 -5.82 -6.08 -4.16
N TYR A 46 -5.33 -5.84 -5.38
CA TYR A 46 -5.97 -4.91 -6.31
C TYR A 46 -7.36 -5.38 -6.76
N TYR A 47 -7.53 -6.69 -6.98
CA TYR A 47 -8.80 -7.27 -7.43
C TYR A 47 -9.71 -7.76 -6.28
N ARG A 48 -9.34 -7.58 -5.01
CA ARG A 48 -10.04 -8.15 -3.84
C ARG A 48 -11.55 -7.86 -3.81
N HIS A 49 -11.97 -6.64 -4.12
CA HIS A 49 -13.38 -6.23 -4.16
C HIS A 49 -14.20 -6.98 -5.20
N ARG A 50 -13.56 -7.43 -6.28
CA ARG A 50 -14.20 -8.31 -7.28
C ARG A 50 -14.19 -9.76 -6.84
N LEU A 51 -13.19 -10.18 -6.06
CA LEU A 51 -13.06 -11.57 -5.57
C LEU A 51 -14.01 -11.87 -4.41
N TYR A 52 -14.33 -10.88 -3.56
CA TYR A 52 -15.25 -11.11 -2.44
C TYR A 52 -16.61 -11.65 -2.88
N PRO A 53 -17.34 -11.06 -3.84
CA PRO A 53 -18.63 -11.60 -4.27
C PRO A 53 -18.57 -13.01 -4.86
N PHE A 54 -17.44 -13.42 -5.44
CA PHE A 54 -17.28 -14.79 -5.98
C PHE A 54 -17.06 -15.84 -4.88
N LEU A 55 -16.39 -15.45 -3.80
CA LEU A 55 -16.04 -16.37 -2.69
C LEU A 55 -16.97 -16.20 -1.48
N SER A 56 -17.83 -15.19 -1.49
CA SER A 56 -18.76 -14.87 -0.41
C SER A 56 -20.16 -15.34 -0.72
N THR A 57 -20.59 -16.40 -0.04
CA THR A 57 -22.00 -16.82 0.03
C THR A 57 -22.77 -16.10 1.14
N PHE A 58 -22.07 -15.54 2.13
CA PHE A 58 -22.67 -14.83 3.26
C PHE A 58 -22.07 -13.43 3.40
N SER A 59 -22.93 -12.41 3.53
CA SER A 59 -22.50 -11.02 3.71
C SER A 59 -21.70 -10.86 5.01
N THR A 60 -20.43 -10.49 4.88
CA THR A 60 -19.52 -10.18 6.00
C THR A 60 -18.64 -8.97 5.65
N ASP A 61 -18.11 -8.28 6.66
CA ASP A 61 -17.15 -7.18 6.46
C ASP A 61 -15.76 -7.77 6.17
N HIS A 62 -15.48 -8.03 4.90
CA HIS A 62 -14.24 -8.65 4.46
C HIS A 62 -13.02 -7.71 4.63
N GLU A 63 -13.21 -6.40 4.47
CA GLU A 63 -12.13 -5.41 4.57
C GLU A 63 -11.71 -5.18 6.01
N GLY A 64 -12.66 -5.03 6.93
CA GLY A 64 -12.36 -4.93 8.37
C GLY A 64 -11.61 -6.16 8.87
N ARG A 65 -12.02 -7.35 8.43
CA ARG A 65 -11.35 -8.62 8.74
C ARG A 65 -9.96 -8.75 8.12
N LEU A 66 -9.77 -8.36 6.86
CA LEU A 66 -8.45 -8.38 6.19
C LEU A 66 -7.46 -7.43 6.88
N LEU A 67 -7.93 -6.24 7.29
CA LEU A 67 -7.13 -5.20 7.94
C LEU A 67 -7.03 -5.37 9.46
N ASN A 68 -7.48 -6.51 10.01
CA ASN A 68 -7.52 -6.79 11.45
C ASN A 68 -8.23 -5.71 12.30
N ARG A 69 -9.13 -4.91 11.70
CA ARG A 69 -10.06 -4.03 12.42
C ARG A 69 -11.17 -4.89 12.99
N SER A 70 -11.01 -5.37 14.23
CA SER A 70 -11.96 -6.32 14.83
C SER A 70 -13.36 -5.72 14.98
N VAL A 71 -14.40 -6.37 14.43
CA VAL A 71 -15.79 -5.98 14.67
C VAL A 71 -16.64 -7.23 14.95
N GLY A 72 -16.82 -7.57 16.24
CA GLY A 72 -17.92 -8.42 16.69
C GLY A 72 -17.55 -9.75 17.39
N LEU A 73 -18.50 -10.26 18.17
CA LEU A 73 -18.41 -11.54 18.89
C LEU A 73 -18.40 -12.76 17.96
N LYS A 74 -19.13 -12.69 16.84
CA LYS A 74 -19.15 -13.72 15.79
C LYS A 74 -17.74 -13.95 15.23
N ASP A 75 -17.01 -12.88 14.97
CA ASP A 75 -15.65 -12.94 14.42
C ASP A 75 -14.65 -13.53 15.42
N LYS A 76 -14.79 -13.23 16.72
CA LYS A 76 -13.98 -13.87 17.79
C LYS A 76 -14.22 -15.38 17.86
N LEU A 77 -15.47 -15.81 17.76
CA LEU A 77 -15.82 -17.23 17.79
C LEU A 77 -15.30 -17.96 16.54
N CYS A 78 -15.46 -17.34 15.37
CA CYS A 78 -14.96 -17.86 14.09
C CYS A 78 -13.43 -17.92 14.08
N GLN A 79 -12.73 -16.89 14.57
CA GLN A 79 -11.28 -16.89 14.71
C GLN A 79 -10.75 -17.99 15.66
N MET A 80 -11.55 -18.44 16.64
CA MET A 80 -11.14 -19.50 17.54
C MET A 80 -11.36 -20.90 16.93
N LEU A 81 -12.49 -21.13 16.27
CA LEU A 81 -12.90 -22.46 15.80
C LEU A 81 -12.37 -22.79 14.41
N ILE A 82 -12.34 -21.81 13.50
CA ILE A 82 -12.08 -22.04 12.08
C ILE A 82 -10.62 -22.37 11.80
N PRO A 83 -9.61 -21.77 12.46
CA PRO A 83 -8.22 -22.19 12.27
C PRO A 83 -7.95 -23.62 12.75
N ARG A 84 -8.66 -24.08 13.79
CA ARG A 84 -8.57 -25.46 14.27
C ARG A 84 -9.16 -26.43 13.25
N LEU A 85 -10.33 -26.11 12.70
CA LEU A 85 -10.96 -26.90 11.64
C LEU A 85 -10.14 -26.88 10.35
N HIS A 86 -9.62 -25.71 9.94
CA HIS A 86 -8.75 -25.55 8.78
C HIS A 86 -7.50 -26.41 8.88
N LYS A 87 -6.81 -26.41 10.03
CA LYS A 87 -5.60 -27.21 10.26
C LYS A 87 -5.87 -28.72 10.20
N VAL A 88 -7.07 -29.16 10.60
CA VAL A 88 -7.49 -30.57 10.53
C VAL A 88 -7.91 -30.95 9.11
N LEU A 89 -8.61 -30.05 8.40
CA LEU A 89 -9.21 -30.32 7.10
C LEU A 89 -8.21 -30.17 5.94
N MET A 90 -7.20 -29.29 6.07
CA MET A 90 -6.28 -28.94 4.98
C MET A 90 -4.83 -28.87 5.51
N PRO A 91 -3.95 -29.84 5.16
CA PRO A 91 -2.54 -29.74 5.50
C PRO A 91 -1.89 -28.55 4.78
N LYS A 92 -1.10 -27.75 5.51
CA LYS A 92 -0.37 -26.61 4.93
C LYS A 92 0.48 -27.07 3.74
N PRO A 93 0.51 -26.33 2.62
CA PRO A 93 1.56 -26.54 1.63
C PRO A 93 2.92 -26.32 2.31
N LYS A 94 3.90 -27.16 1.95
CA LYS A 94 5.29 -27.10 2.42
C LYS A 94 5.80 -25.67 2.19
N ASN A 95 5.99 -24.90 3.27
CA ASN A 95 6.66 -23.60 3.20
C ASN A 95 8.16 -23.90 3.15
N ASP A 96 8.76 -23.73 1.98
CA ASP A 96 10.21 -23.52 1.90
C ASP A 96 10.50 -22.16 2.57
N GLY A 97 11.51 -22.11 3.43
CA GLY A 97 11.75 -21.06 4.43
C GLY A 97 11.93 -19.65 3.89
N GLU A 98 10.84 -18.95 3.54
CA GLU A 98 10.85 -17.50 3.37
C GLU A 98 10.59 -16.79 4.71
N PRO A 99 11.47 -15.86 5.11
CA PRO A 99 11.30 -15.08 6.33
C PRO A 99 10.04 -14.23 6.20
N SER A 100 9.34 -14.05 7.33
CA SER A 100 8.25 -13.08 7.56
C SER A 100 8.38 -11.86 6.65
N VAL A 101 7.71 -11.88 5.50
CA VAL A 101 7.54 -10.72 4.62
C VAL A 101 6.94 -9.64 5.53
N ALA A 102 7.52 -8.43 5.59
CA ALA A 102 6.86 -7.34 6.29
C ALA A 102 5.40 -7.33 5.80
N ASN A 103 4.42 -7.37 6.72
CA ASN A 103 3.01 -7.60 6.37
C ASN A 103 2.68 -6.79 5.12
N MET A 104 2.55 -7.46 3.97
CA MET A 104 2.37 -6.79 2.67
C MET A 104 1.18 -5.84 2.73
N LEU A 105 0.15 -6.27 3.46
CA LEU A 105 -1.05 -5.51 3.83
C LEU A 105 -0.75 -4.20 4.54
N ASP A 106 0.26 -4.17 5.41
CA ASP A 106 0.67 -2.94 6.07
C ASP A 106 1.26 -1.98 5.04
N LEU A 107 2.15 -2.43 4.14
CA LEU A 107 2.76 -1.58 3.10
C LEU A 107 1.69 -0.97 2.17
N ILE A 108 0.67 -1.74 1.81
CA ILE A 108 -0.39 -1.31 0.87
C ILE A 108 -1.63 -0.72 1.56
N LYS A 109 -1.55 -0.37 2.85
CA LYS A 109 -2.69 0.13 3.64
C LYS A 109 -3.42 1.31 3.00
N TYR A 110 -2.69 2.23 2.36
CA TYR A 110 -3.26 3.40 1.67
C TYR A 110 -3.42 3.17 0.15
N GLY A 111 -3.32 1.92 -0.29
CA GLY A 111 -3.46 1.52 -1.69
C GLY A 111 -2.17 1.61 -2.49
N LEU A 112 -2.25 1.05 -3.70
CA LEU A 112 -1.17 1.04 -4.69
C LEU A 112 -1.33 2.23 -5.66
N PRO A 113 -0.26 2.98 -5.96
CA PRO A 113 -0.30 4.10 -6.91
C PRO A 113 -0.68 3.69 -8.34
N SER A 114 -0.23 2.49 -8.74
CA SER A 114 -0.64 1.78 -9.96
C SER A 114 -0.56 0.26 -9.72
N ALA A 115 -1.08 -0.55 -10.62
CA ALA A 115 -1.06 -2.02 -10.51
C ALA A 115 -0.14 -2.69 -11.55
N GLU A 116 0.77 -1.93 -12.16
CA GLU A 116 1.61 -2.40 -13.26
C GLU A 116 2.93 -2.97 -12.72
N ASN A 117 3.30 -4.17 -13.16
CA ASN A 117 4.61 -4.80 -12.93
C ASN A 117 5.13 -4.67 -11.48
N LEU A 118 4.30 -5.10 -10.54
CA LEU A 118 4.60 -5.06 -9.12
C LEU A 118 5.66 -6.08 -8.74
N VAL A 119 6.64 -5.64 -7.96
CA VAL A 119 7.69 -6.46 -7.35
C VAL A 119 7.66 -6.23 -5.85
N VAL A 120 7.57 -7.30 -5.08
CA VAL A 120 7.50 -7.25 -3.62
C VAL A 120 8.86 -7.64 -3.04
N HIS A 121 9.44 -6.74 -2.26
CA HIS A 121 10.63 -7.00 -1.46
C HIS A 121 10.27 -7.10 0.02
N LYS A 122 11.23 -7.52 0.84
CA LYS A 122 11.03 -7.69 2.28
C LYS A 122 10.57 -6.39 2.97
N ASP A 123 11.12 -5.25 2.56
CA ASP A 123 10.94 -3.97 3.26
C ASP A 123 10.18 -2.92 2.43
N TYR A 124 9.92 -3.18 1.14
CA TYR A 124 9.25 -2.25 0.24
C TYR A 124 8.56 -2.96 -0.92
N ILE A 125 7.62 -2.26 -1.57
CA ILE A 125 6.99 -2.70 -2.83
C ILE A 125 7.36 -1.70 -3.91
N MET A 126 7.62 -2.16 -5.13
CA MET A 126 7.91 -1.29 -6.26
C MET A 126 7.14 -1.69 -7.51
N SER A 127 6.89 -0.71 -8.38
CA SER A 127 6.42 -0.96 -9.75
C SER A 127 7.60 -0.75 -10.70
N GLN A 128 7.96 -1.77 -11.46
CA GLN A 128 9.11 -1.76 -12.36
C GLN A 128 8.67 -1.86 -13.82
N GLU A 129 9.06 -0.91 -14.65
CA GLU A 129 8.75 -0.98 -16.08
C GLU A 129 9.65 -2.05 -16.74
N GLN A 130 9.10 -2.88 -17.63
CA GLN A 130 9.85 -4.01 -18.20
C GLN A 130 11.00 -3.53 -19.11
N ASP A 131 10.79 -2.40 -19.79
CA ASP A 131 11.74 -1.81 -20.73
C ASP A 131 12.76 -0.90 -20.03
N MET A 132 12.43 -0.38 -18.85
CA MET A 132 13.28 0.50 -18.06
C MET A 132 13.63 -0.21 -16.76
N LYS A 133 14.90 -0.56 -16.54
CA LYS A 133 15.32 -1.22 -15.27
C LYS A 133 15.28 -0.28 -14.03
N SER A 134 14.51 0.80 -14.09
CA SER A 134 14.27 1.77 -13.02
C SER A 134 12.80 1.67 -12.56
N ALA A 135 12.54 1.83 -11.27
CA ALA A 135 11.18 1.82 -10.77
C ALA A 135 10.38 3.07 -11.15
N ARG A 136 9.09 2.89 -11.44
CA ARG A 136 8.11 3.97 -11.59
C ARG A 136 7.75 4.59 -10.26
N TRP A 137 7.68 3.77 -9.22
CA TRP A 137 7.51 4.21 -7.84
C TRP A 137 7.88 3.08 -6.87
N ILE A 138 8.13 3.45 -5.62
CA ILE A 138 8.30 2.55 -4.48
C ILE A 138 7.38 2.96 -3.33
N ILE A 139 6.98 1.99 -2.52
CA ILE A 139 6.25 2.17 -1.26
C ILE A 139 7.08 1.60 -0.13
N GLU A 140 7.24 2.40 0.91
CA GLU A 140 7.97 2.04 2.13
C GLU A 140 7.10 2.35 3.34
N HIS A 141 7.27 1.58 4.41
CA HIS A 141 6.61 1.84 5.68
C HIS A 141 7.64 1.87 6.82
N PHE A 142 7.84 3.05 7.38
CA PHE A 142 8.71 3.30 8.52
C PHE A 142 7.92 3.18 9.83
N ARG A 143 8.46 2.43 10.80
CA ARG A 143 7.86 2.24 12.13
C ARG A 143 8.81 2.67 13.24
N ALA A 144 8.28 3.37 14.24
CA ALA A 144 9.01 3.63 15.47
C ALA A 144 9.22 2.32 16.24
N GLY A 145 10.48 2.00 16.54
CA GLY A 145 10.84 0.80 17.29
C GLY A 145 11.16 -0.44 16.46
N ASP A 146 11.05 -0.39 15.12
CA ASP A 146 11.77 -1.35 14.27
C ASP A 146 13.27 -1.05 14.46
N GLY A 147 13.87 -1.79 15.39
CA GLY A 147 15.20 -1.55 15.90
C GLY A 147 16.25 -1.78 14.83
N ASN A 148 16.66 -0.71 14.16
CA ASN A 148 18.02 -0.61 13.67
C ASN A 148 18.77 0.37 14.56
N ALA A 149 19.15 -0.09 15.75
CA ALA A 149 20.02 0.61 16.69
C ALA A 149 21.44 0.84 16.12
N ASN A 150 21.74 0.24 14.97
CA ASN A 150 22.90 0.56 14.14
C ASN A 150 22.34 1.24 12.90
N GLY A 151 22.53 2.56 12.78
CA GLY A 151 21.86 3.42 11.79
C GLY A 151 21.73 2.79 10.39
N TRP A 152 20.60 3.10 9.74
CA TRP A 152 20.29 2.74 8.35
C TRP A 152 21.56 2.53 7.51
N PRO A 153 21.87 1.29 7.08
CA PRO A 153 23.03 1.04 6.24
C PRO A 153 22.76 1.69 4.88
N ASN A 154 23.27 2.93 4.71
CA ASN A 154 23.23 3.72 3.49
C ASN A 154 21.85 3.80 2.80
N ASP A 155 20.99 4.76 3.20
CA ASP A 155 19.76 5.13 2.46
C ASP A 155 20.00 5.34 0.95
N PHE A 156 21.22 5.76 0.59
CA PHE A 156 21.67 5.87 -0.79
C PHE A 156 21.72 4.52 -1.53
N LEU A 157 22.11 3.43 -0.87
CA LEU A 157 22.20 2.10 -1.49
C LEU A 157 20.79 1.56 -1.83
N ARG A 158 19.77 1.91 -1.04
CA ARG A 158 18.37 1.59 -1.34
C ARG A 158 17.92 2.21 -2.65
N TYR A 159 18.08 3.54 -2.80
CA TYR A 159 17.72 4.21 -4.04
C TYR A 159 18.60 3.79 -5.22
N LYS A 160 19.87 3.43 -4.96
CA LYS A 160 20.74 2.85 -5.98
C LYS A 160 20.16 1.56 -6.55
N ASN A 161 19.70 0.64 -5.72
CA ASN A 161 19.19 -0.63 -6.22
C ASN A 161 17.85 -0.48 -6.96
N VAL A 162 17.04 0.53 -6.62
CA VAL A 162 15.68 0.66 -7.16
C VAL A 162 15.58 1.59 -8.37
N PHE A 163 16.23 2.76 -8.32
CA PHE A 163 16.11 3.77 -9.38
C PHE A 163 17.33 3.83 -10.29
N LEU A 164 18.48 3.33 -9.83
CA LEU A 164 19.74 3.50 -10.51
C LEU A 164 20.16 2.24 -11.28
N LEU A 165 20.30 2.38 -12.59
CA LEU A 165 20.78 1.33 -13.49
C LEU A 165 22.29 1.10 -13.29
N GLY A 166 22.66 0.07 -12.52
CA GLY A 166 24.07 -0.36 -12.39
C GLY A 166 25.02 0.71 -11.83
N ASP A 167 26.33 0.52 -12.07
CA ASP A 167 27.39 1.34 -11.46
C ASP A 167 27.55 2.75 -12.06
N ASP A 168 27.06 3.03 -13.28
CA ASP A 168 27.26 4.31 -14.01
C ASP A 168 26.01 5.20 -14.14
N SER A 169 25.10 5.08 -13.18
CA SER A 169 23.82 5.80 -13.11
C SER A 169 23.90 7.24 -12.56
N ALA A 170 25.04 7.91 -12.71
CA ALA A 170 25.34 9.18 -12.04
C ALA A 170 24.28 10.28 -12.29
N GLU A 171 23.59 10.25 -13.43
CA GLU A 171 22.59 11.25 -13.81
C GLU A 171 21.17 10.93 -13.36
N MET A 172 20.83 9.66 -13.19
CA MET A 172 19.45 9.23 -12.97
C MET A 172 18.95 9.70 -11.62
N GLY A 173 19.73 9.55 -10.55
CA GLY A 173 19.35 9.95 -9.19
C GLY A 173 20.33 10.90 -8.54
N ARG A 174 20.70 11.98 -9.25
CA ARG A 174 21.46 13.10 -8.66
C ARG A 174 20.72 13.71 -7.48
N ALA A 175 19.38 13.75 -7.51
CA ALA A 175 18.56 14.17 -6.38
C ALA A 175 18.97 13.50 -5.06
N PHE A 176 19.15 12.18 -5.07
CA PHE A 176 19.43 11.38 -3.87
C PHE A 176 20.82 11.62 -3.27
N LYS A 177 21.75 12.21 -4.04
CA LYS A 177 23.09 12.57 -3.57
C LYS A 177 23.14 13.97 -2.95
N ARG A 178 22.05 14.74 -3.01
CA ARG A 178 22.01 16.14 -2.56
C ARG A 178 21.58 16.25 -1.10
N GLN A 179 22.09 17.28 -0.44
CA GLN A 179 21.73 17.59 0.96
C GLN A 179 20.22 17.74 1.18
N ILE A 180 19.50 18.39 0.25
CA ILE A 180 18.06 18.58 0.37
C ILE A 180 17.27 17.25 0.45
N TRP A 181 17.77 16.20 -0.20
CA TRP A 181 17.15 14.87 -0.11
C TRP A 181 17.49 14.21 1.22
N HIS A 182 18.74 14.31 1.66
CA HIS A 182 19.16 13.83 2.97
C HIS A 182 18.37 14.46 4.12
N ASP A 183 18.17 15.78 4.08
CA ASP A 183 17.38 16.52 5.07
C ASP A 183 15.92 16.04 5.10
N LEU A 184 15.36 15.68 3.93
CA LEU A 184 14.03 15.10 3.82
C LEU A 184 13.95 13.68 4.42
N GLU A 185 14.94 12.82 4.18
CA GLU A 185 15.02 11.49 4.82
C GLU A 185 15.15 11.60 6.34
N GLN A 186 15.97 12.53 6.82
CA GLN A 186 16.12 12.80 8.25
C GLN A 186 14.79 13.27 8.84
N TYR A 187 14.07 14.16 8.15
CA TYR A 187 12.74 14.59 8.56
C TYR A 187 11.74 13.43 8.63
N VAL A 188 11.73 12.51 7.66
CA VAL A 188 10.91 11.29 7.70
C VAL A 188 11.23 10.45 8.92
N THR A 189 12.52 10.27 9.23
CA THR A 189 12.97 9.51 10.40
C THR A 189 12.49 10.16 11.69
N LEU A 190 12.66 11.48 11.84
CA LEU A 190 12.19 12.22 13.01
C LEU A 190 10.67 12.12 13.16
N LYS A 191 9.92 12.30 12.08
CA LYS A 191 8.46 12.16 12.07
C LYS A 191 8.00 10.74 12.37
N THR A 192 8.78 9.73 11.99
CA THR A 192 8.49 8.34 12.36
C THR A 192 8.52 8.16 13.86
N GLN A 193 9.50 8.75 14.56
CA GLN A 193 9.56 8.70 16.02
C GLN A 193 8.40 9.47 16.69
N GLU A 194 7.96 10.57 16.07
CA GLU A 194 6.87 11.41 16.60
C GLU A 194 5.48 10.76 16.40
N CYS A 195 5.18 10.27 15.19
CA CYS A 195 3.85 9.77 14.84
C CYS A 195 3.71 8.26 15.11
N GLY A 196 4.80 7.51 15.01
CA GLY A 196 4.85 6.07 15.19
C GLY A 196 4.90 5.29 13.86
N SER A 197 4.19 5.74 12.84
CA SER A 197 4.15 5.09 11.52
C SER A 197 4.11 6.10 10.38
N VAL A 198 4.98 5.92 9.39
CA VAL A 198 5.06 6.79 8.20
C VAL A 198 5.12 5.94 6.95
N TYR A 199 4.19 6.21 6.04
CA TYR A 199 4.14 5.60 4.72
C TYR A 199 4.74 6.56 3.71
N SER A 200 5.65 6.05 2.89
CA SER A 200 6.42 6.84 1.93
C SER A 200 6.24 6.27 0.53
N TYR A 201 5.85 7.14 -0.39
CA TYR A 201 5.79 6.87 -1.81
C TYR A 201 6.84 7.71 -2.50
N THR A 202 7.78 7.09 -3.21
CA THR A 202 8.87 7.81 -3.90
C THR A 202 8.93 7.36 -5.36
N GLY A 203 9.19 8.30 -6.28
CA GLY A 203 9.34 7.97 -7.70
C GLY A 203 9.83 9.14 -8.55
N PRO A 204 10.27 8.88 -9.80
CA PRO A 204 10.69 9.91 -10.73
C PRO A 204 9.51 10.70 -11.31
N ILE A 205 9.79 11.94 -11.73
CA ILE A 205 8.92 12.74 -12.60
C ILE A 205 9.70 13.14 -13.86
N TYR A 206 9.08 12.90 -15.01
CA TYR A 206 9.57 13.27 -16.33
C TYR A 206 8.78 14.47 -16.86
N MET A 207 9.09 15.67 -16.35
CA MET A 207 8.45 16.90 -16.83
C MET A 207 9.07 17.33 -18.16
N PRO A 208 8.27 17.80 -19.14
CA PRO A 208 8.83 18.35 -20.36
C PRO A 208 9.64 19.61 -20.04
N MET A 209 10.86 19.68 -20.56
CA MET A 209 11.72 20.86 -20.52
C MET A 209 11.49 21.66 -21.78
N GLY A 210 11.59 22.98 -21.70
CA GLY A 210 11.34 23.80 -22.87
C GLY A 210 11.86 25.22 -22.73
N ASN A 211 12.08 25.86 -23.88
CA ASN A 211 12.41 27.28 -23.99
C ASN A 211 11.16 28.15 -24.24
N GLY A 212 9.97 27.59 -24.05
CA GLY A 212 8.67 28.22 -24.33
C GLY A 212 8.12 27.95 -25.73
N CYS A 213 8.97 27.64 -26.71
CA CYS A 213 8.55 27.33 -28.08
C CYS A 213 8.63 25.83 -28.39
N THR A 214 9.69 25.17 -27.94
CA THR A 214 9.88 23.72 -28.09
C THR A 214 9.96 23.06 -26.73
N TRP A 215 9.39 21.86 -26.65
CA TRP A 215 9.39 21.03 -25.44
C TRP A 215 10.05 19.69 -25.76
N TRP A 216 10.91 19.22 -24.85
CA TRP A 216 11.63 17.96 -25.00
C TRP A 216 11.79 17.26 -23.65
N VAL A 217 12.04 15.96 -23.71
CA VAL A 217 12.44 15.13 -22.56
C VAL A 217 13.79 14.53 -22.92
N GLU A 218 14.74 14.60 -21.99
CA GLU A 218 16.07 14.04 -22.19
C GLU A 218 16.05 12.53 -21.97
N TYR A 219 16.65 11.80 -22.91
CA TYR A 219 16.83 10.37 -22.83
C TYR A 219 18.32 10.04 -22.84
N ARG A 220 18.67 9.03 -22.06
CA ARG A 220 19.98 8.40 -22.07
C ARG A 220 19.89 7.08 -22.83
N LYS A 221 20.78 6.89 -23.80
CA LYS A 221 20.98 5.60 -24.43
C LYS A 221 22.04 4.83 -23.64
N LEU A 222 21.66 3.72 -23.02
CA LEU A 222 22.56 2.78 -22.35
C LEU A 222 22.50 1.45 -23.10
N ASP A 223 23.62 1.07 -23.70
CA ASP A 223 23.75 -0.08 -24.60
C ASP A 223 22.67 -0.08 -25.70
N SER A 224 21.69 -0.99 -25.59
CA SER A 224 20.54 -1.16 -26.49
C SER A 224 19.23 -0.55 -25.98
N THR A 225 19.23 0.00 -24.76
CA THR A 225 18.03 0.56 -24.10
C THR A 225 18.07 2.08 -24.06
N VAL A 226 16.93 2.72 -24.34
CA VAL A 226 16.78 4.18 -24.25
C VAL A 226 15.93 4.48 -23.02
N THR A 227 16.52 5.11 -22.01
CA THR A 227 15.87 5.40 -20.73
C THR A 227 15.71 6.92 -20.54
N PRO A 228 14.51 7.44 -20.24
CA PRO A 228 14.33 8.85 -19.93
C PRO A 228 15.07 9.21 -18.64
N ILE A 229 15.67 10.39 -18.60
CA ILE A 229 16.34 10.92 -17.42
C ILE A 229 15.31 11.67 -16.56
N PRO A 230 15.12 11.28 -15.29
CA PRO A 230 14.20 11.99 -14.39
C PRO A 230 14.59 13.46 -14.25
N THR A 231 13.61 14.35 -14.39
CA THR A 231 13.83 15.80 -14.18
C THR A 231 13.69 16.16 -12.72
N HIS A 232 12.81 15.45 -12.02
CA HIS A 232 12.53 15.60 -10.60
C HIS A 232 12.26 14.22 -10.00
N TYR A 233 12.24 14.17 -8.68
CA TYR A 233 11.71 13.07 -7.89
C TYR A 233 10.64 13.59 -6.97
N PHE A 234 9.59 12.81 -6.78
CA PHE A 234 8.58 13.10 -5.78
C PHE A 234 8.77 12.23 -4.54
N LYS A 235 8.29 12.74 -3.41
CA LYS A 235 8.10 11.96 -2.19
C LYS A 235 6.77 12.35 -1.55
N VAL A 236 5.83 11.41 -1.48
CA VAL A 236 4.55 11.57 -0.77
C VAL A 236 4.66 10.81 0.55
N LEU A 237 4.33 11.49 1.65
CA LEU A 237 4.40 10.98 3.00
C LEU A 237 3.01 10.98 3.61
N ILE A 238 2.61 9.86 4.20
CA ILE A 238 1.38 9.76 5.00
C ILE A 238 1.80 9.42 6.43
N PHE A 239 1.55 10.34 7.35
CA PHE A 239 1.86 10.17 8.76
C PHE A 239 0.63 9.64 9.48
N GLU A 240 0.80 8.55 10.22
CA GLU A 240 -0.22 8.01 11.09
C GLU A 240 0.23 8.21 12.54
N SER A 241 -0.55 8.99 13.28
CA SER A 241 -0.35 9.16 14.71
C SER A 241 -1.13 8.09 15.47
N LYS A 242 -0.50 7.47 16.47
CA LYS A 242 -1.23 6.61 17.42
C LYS A 242 -2.20 7.39 18.32
N VAL A 243 -2.00 8.70 18.45
CA VAL A 243 -2.77 9.59 19.35
C VAL A 243 -3.90 10.28 18.61
N GLN A 244 -3.67 10.68 17.36
CA GLN A 244 -4.69 11.30 16.51
C GLN A 244 -5.18 10.31 15.47
N ALA A 245 -6.50 10.06 15.43
CA ALA A 245 -7.12 9.17 14.45
C ALA A 245 -7.03 9.68 12.99
N GLN A 246 -6.50 10.88 12.76
CA GLN A 246 -6.42 11.50 11.45
C GLN A 246 -4.98 11.42 10.92
N SER A 247 -4.83 10.83 9.74
CA SER A 247 -3.56 10.84 9.02
C SER A 247 -3.34 12.19 8.35
N THR A 248 -2.08 12.63 8.32
CA THR A 248 -1.68 13.84 7.59
C THR A 248 -0.84 13.46 6.38
N ILE A 249 -0.96 14.23 5.31
CA ILE A 249 -0.30 13.94 4.03
C ILE A 249 0.58 15.12 3.63
N GLU A 250 1.80 14.81 3.21
CA GLU A 250 2.74 15.77 2.68
C GLU A 250 3.30 15.28 1.35
N ALA A 251 3.46 16.18 0.39
CA ALA A 251 3.98 15.87 -0.93
C ALA A 251 5.13 16.82 -1.25
N TYR A 252 6.25 16.27 -1.72
CA TYR A 252 7.46 16.99 -2.07
C TYR A 252 7.88 16.69 -3.50
N ILE A 253 8.38 17.69 -4.21
CA ILE A 253 8.98 17.53 -5.55
C ILE A 253 10.36 18.17 -5.54
N ILE A 254 11.40 17.36 -5.77
CA ILE A 254 12.79 17.78 -5.73
C ILE A 254 13.40 17.62 -7.11
N LYS A 255 14.01 18.69 -7.64
CA LYS A 255 14.75 18.65 -8.91
C LYS A 255 15.87 17.61 -8.87
N ASN A 256 16.05 16.87 -9.97
CA ASN A 256 17.16 15.94 -10.08
C ASN A 256 18.50 16.68 -10.23
N THR A 257 18.51 17.82 -10.92
CA THR A 257 19.70 18.65 -11.17
C THR A 257 19.64 20.03 -10.51
N GLY A 258 20.81 20.64 -10.36
CA GLY A 258 20.99 22.05 -10.01
C GLY A 258 21.49 22.33 -8.59
N ASN A 259 22.13 23.48 -8.42
CA ASN A 259 22.61 24.02 -7.14
C ASN A 259 21.49 24.65 -6.30
N GLY A 260 20.26 24.14 -6.42
CA GLY A 260 19.12 24.70 -5.71
C GLY A 260 19.35 24.59 -4.21
N GLY A 261 19.80 25.69 -3.60
CA GLY A 261 19.79 25.90 -2.17
C GLY A 261 18.36 26.05 -1.65
N GLY A 262 18.23 26.18 -0.33
CA GLY A 262 16.95 26.29 0.35
C GLY A 262 16.51 24.98 1.01
N SER A 263 15.45 25.07 1.81
CA SER A 263 14.96 23.95 2.60
C SER A 263 14.09 23.01 1.75
N PHE A 264 14.06 21.72 2.09
CA PHE A 264 13.09 20.78 1.51
C PHE A 264 11.63 21.22 1.79
N ARG A 265 11.40 21.97 2.87
CA ARG A 265 10.07 22.50 3.25
C ARG A 265 9.49 23.44 2.18
N ASP A 266 10.35 24.18 1.49
CA ASP A 266 9.96 25.09 0.40
C ASP A 266 9.61 24.33 -0.90
N ARG A 267 9.78 23.00 -0.91
CA ARG A 267 9.52 22.12 -2.05
C ARG A 267 8.22 21.33 -1.90
N ARG A 268 7.34 21.77 -0.99
CA ARG A 268 6.03 21.16 -0.77
C ARG A 268 5.09 21.45 -1.94
N HIS A 269 4.38 20.43 -2.40
CA HIS A 269 3.41 20.49 -3.48
C HIS A 269 2.12 19.81 -3.04
N ARG A 270 1.03 20.01 -3.80
CA ARG A 270 -0.20 19.25 -3.55
C ARG A 270 -0.04 17.86 -4.14
N ILE A 271 -0.67 16.88 -3.50
CA ILE A 271 -0.68 15.50 -4.00
C ILE A 271 -1.20 15.43 -5.44
N LYS A 272 -2.25 16.20 -5.77
CA LYS A 272 -2.85 16.30 -7.11
C LYS A 272 -1.85 16.76 -8.19
N ASP A 273 -0.86 17.56 -7.82
CA ASP A 273 0.15 18.02 -8.77
C ASP A 273 1.05 16.83 -9.16
N ILE A 274 1.46 16.01 -8.18
CA ILE A 274 2.22 14.77 -8.44
C ILE A 274 1.38 13.78 -9.25
N GLU A 275 0.11 13.57 -8.91
CA GLU A 275 -0.80 12.68 -9.66
C GLU A 275 -0.92 13.14 -11.12
N ARG A 276 -1.03 14.45 -11.37
CA ARG A 276 -1.06 15.03 -12.71
C ARG A 276 0.23 14.80 -13.49
N TYR A 277 1.39 14.91 -12.85
CA TYR A 277 2.69 14.75 -13.53
C TYR A 277 3.10 13.30 -13.76
N THR A 278 2.60 12.37 -12.96
CA THR A 278 3.06 10.96 -12.96
C THR A 278 2.00 9.98 -13.49
N GLY A 279 0.73 10.40 -13.53
CA GLY A 279 -0.41 9.53 -13.80
C GLY A 279 -0.72 8.54 -12.68
N LEU A 280 -0.03 8.64 -11.54
CA LEU A 280 -0.25 7.81 -10.36
C LEU A 280 -1.44 8.34 -9.55
N SER A 281 -2.01 7.48 -8.70
CA SER A 281 -3.10 7.88 -7.80
C SER A 281 -2.85 7.42 -6.38
N PHE A 282 -2.73 8.37 -5.46
CA PHE A 282 -2.42 8.12 -4.06
C PHE A 282 -3.64 8.25 -3.14
N SER A 283 -4.80 8.65 -3.70
CA SER A 283 -5.98 9.06 -2.94
C SER A 283 -7.19 8.14 -3.03
N LYS A 284 -7.08 6.92 -3.58
CA LYS A 284 -8.27 6.09 -3.85
C LYS A 284 -8.96 5.54 -2.59
N ASP A 285 -8.20 5.29 -1.52
CA ASP A 285 -8.70 4.64 -0.30
C ASP A 285 -8.55 5.52 0.98
N LEU A 286 -8.19 6.79 0.83
CA LEU A 286 -8.29 7.76 1.92
C LEU A 286 -9.77 8.07 2.12
N GLN A 287 -10.46 7.29 2.95
CA GLN A 287 -11.88 7.49 3.21
C GLN A 287 -12.14 8.96 3.60
N PRO A 288 -13.10 9.65 2.96
CA PRO A 288 -13.54 10.95 3.44
C PRO A 288 -14.07 10.79 4.87
N LYS A 289 -13.58 11.62 5.78
CA LYS A 289 -14.01 11.65 7.17
C LYS A 289 -15.44 12.22 7.21
N VAL A 290 -16.41 11.39 7.58
CA VAL A 290 -17.74 11.88 7.99
C VAL A 290 -17.55 12.49 9.38
N LEU A 291 -17.57 13.82 9.47
CA LEU A 291 -17.62 14.53 10.74
C LEU A 291 -19.08 14.50 11.22
N TYR A 292 -19.32 13.80 12.33
CA TYR A 292 -20.59 13.91 13.04
C TYR A 292 -20.54 15.17 13.89
N ASP A 293 -21.12 16.26 13.39
CA ASP A 293 -21.53 17.38 14.24
C ASP A 293 -23.05 17.42 14.30
N ASN A 294 -23.55 17.16 15.52
CA ASN A 294 -24.92 17.36 16.00
C ASN A 294 -26.04 17.46 14.95
N GLY A 295 -26.29 16.36 14.24
CA GLY A 295 -27.50 16.15 13.45
C GLY A 295 -27.47 16.68 12.00
N LYS A 296 -26.33 17.18 11.52
CA LYS A 296 -26.18 17.58 10.11
C LYS A 296 -25.08 16.75 9.45
N ILE A 297 -25.45 15.95 8.45
CA ILE A 297 -24.48 15.20 7.63
C ILE A 297 -23.83 16.22 6.67
N GLU A 298 -22.67 16.76 7.05
CA GLU A 298 -21.81 17.47 6.11
C GLU A 298 -20.73 16.49 5.61
N ILE A 299 -20.84 16.12 4.34
CA ILE A 299 -19.75 15.45 3.62
C ILE A 299 -18.73 16.54 3.31
N ASP A 300 -17.63 16.58 4.05
CA ASP A 300 -16.54 17.50 3.75
C ASP A 300 -15.84 17.08 2.44
N LEU A 301 -16.35 17.62 1.34
CA LEU A 301 -15.78 17.55 -0.01
C LEU A 301 -14.83 18.74 -0.26
N ALA A 302 -14.22 19.36 0.77
CA ALA A 302 -13.31 20.50 0.63
C ALA A 302 -11.95 20.12 -0.02
N CYS A 303 -12.02 19.66 -1.25
CA CYS A 303 -11.08 20.01 -2.29
C CYS A 303 -11.81 20.56 -3.53
N ARG A 304 -12.86 21.36 -3.30
CA ARG A 304 -13.43 22.30 -4.28
C ARG A 304 -13.69 23.66 -3.63
N GLN A 305 -13.11 24.66 -4.30
CA GLN A 305 -13.48 26.08 -4.30
C GLN A 305 -13.15 26.90 -3.04
N ASN A 306 -12.09 27.68 -3.15
CA ASN A 306 -12.27 29.13 -3.08
C ASN A 306 -11.44 29.76 -4.22
N ILE A 307 -12.18 30.19 -5.23
CA ILE A 307 -11.75 31.21 -6.18
C ILE A 307 -12.07 32.54 -5.48
N GLN A 308 -11.02 33.28 -5.15
CA GLN A 308 -10.94 34.72 -5.37
C GLN A 308 -9.47 35.05 -5.63
#